data_AF-A0A444X686-F1
#
_entry.id   AF-A0A444X686-F1
#
_cell.length_a   1.000
_cell.length_b   1.000
_cell.length_c   1.000
_cell.angle_alpha   90.00
_cell.angle_beta   90.00
_cell.angle_gamma   90.00
#
_symmetry.space_group_name_H-M   'P 1'
#
loop_
_entity.id
_entity.type
_entity.pdbx_description
1 polymer ?
#
loop_
_entity_poly.entity_id
_entity_poly.type
_entity_poly.pdbx_seq_one_letter_code
_entity_poly.pdbx_strand_id
1 'polypeptide(L)' 'MLKQHRELSMFVRRTIETNEEAKIRPSKTYQSFVATAGSHRKLSFIKKDVRNYITRKVRNVSEQDDAKELGSTY' A
#
# COMPACT_ATOMS: atom_id res chain seq x y z
N MET A 1 3.90 18.39 -14.34
CA MET A 1 2.94 17.26 -14.35
C MET A 1 3.62 16.01 -13.78
N LEU A 2 3.40 15.70 -12.50
CA LEU A 2 3.79 14.40 -11.91
C LEU A 2 2.53 13.56 -11.77
N LYS A 3 2.05 12.98 -12.88
CA LYS A 3 0.92 12.04 -12.87
C LYS A 3 1.34 10.73 -13.53
N GLN A 4 2.27 10.03 -12.90
CA GLN A 4 2.41 8.59 -13.14
C GLN A 4 2.47 7.88 -11.79
N HIS A 5 1.40 8.05 -11.01
CA HIS A 5 1.05 7.03 -10.03
C HIS A 5 0.41 5.91 -10.83
N ARG A 6 1.24 5.07 -11.45
CA ARG A 6 0.78 3.88 -12.17
C ARG A 6 0.00 3.07 -11.15
N GLU A 7 -1.30 2.93 -11.34
CA GLU A 7 -2.15 2.26 -10.38
C GLU A 7 -1.57 0.89 -10.10
N LEU A 8 -1.25 0.62 -8.83
CA LEU A 8 -0.89 -0.73 -8.42
C LEU A 8 -2.06 -1.64 -8.82
N SER A 9 -1.78 -2.72 -9.54
CA SER A 9 -2.80 -3.68 -9.92
C SER A 9 -3.50 -4.22 -8.67
N MET A 10 -4.74 -4.70 -8.83
CA MET A 10 -5.51 -5.24 -7.70
C MET A 10 -4.74 -6.34 -6.96
N PHE A 11 -4.03 -7.21 -7.68
CA PHE A 11 -3.18 -8.24 -7.11
C PHE A 11 -2.05 -7.67 -6.23
N VAL A 12 -1.37 -6.63 -6.73
CA VAL A 12 -0.28 -5.97 -5.99
C VAL A 12 -0.81 -5.29 -4.73
N ARG A 13 -1.96 -4.59 -4.83
CA ARG A 13 -2.61 -3.96 -3.67
C ARG A 13 -2.95 -4.99 -2.60
N ARG A 14 -3.66 -6.06 -2.97
CA ARG A 14 -4.04 -7.15 -2.04
C ARG A 14 -2.83 -7.78 -1.36
N THR A 15 -1.77 -8.03 -2.12
CA THR A 15 -0.53 -8.59 -1.58
C THR A 15 0.17 -7.63 -0.61
N ILE A 16 0.13 -6.32 -0.86
CA ILE A 16 0.67 -5.33 0.08
C ILE A 16 -0.20 -5.28 1.35
N GLU A 17 -1.53 -5.32 1.21
CA GLU A 17 -2.47 -5.32 2.34
C GLU A 17 -2.26 -6.54 3.25
N THR A 18 -2.20 -7.76 2.70
CA THR A 18 -1.95 -8.98 3.49
C THR A 18 -0.59 -8.94 4.20
N ASN A 19 0.45 -8.40 3.54
CA ASN A 19 1.76 -8.30 4.16
C ASN A 19 1.81 -7.22 5.26
N GLU A 20 1.07 -6.11 5.11
CA GLU A 20 0.94 -5.09 6.15
C GLU A 20 0.19 -5.63 7.37
N GLU A 21 -0.89 -6.38 7.17
CA GLU A 21 -1.62 -7.07 8.24
C GLU A 21 -0.72 -8.07 8.98
N ALA A 22 0.13 -8.79 8.25
CA ALA A 22 1.17 -9.65 8.81
C ALA A 22 2.37 -8.89 9.41
N LYS A 23 2.33 -7.55 9.43
CA LYS A 23 3.42 -6.65 9.90
C LYS A 23 4.76 -6.91 9.23
N ILE A 24 4.74 -7.39 7.99
CA ILE A 24 5.94 -7.62 7.18
C ILE A 24 6.47 -6.27 6.72
N ARG A 25 7.77 -6.06 6.93
CA ARG A 25 8.42 -4.80 6.57
C ARG A 25 8.24 -4.49 5.07
N PRO A 26 7.85 -3.27 4.67
CA PRO A 26 7.62 -2.91 3.27
C PRO A 26 8.80 -3.18 2.33
N SER A 27 10.03 -3.18 2.86
CA SER A 27 11.23 -3.54 2.10
C SER A 27 11.24 -5.00 1.66
N LYS A 28 10.76 -5.91 2.51
CA LYS A 28 10.68 -7.35 2.22
C LYS A 28 9.56 -7.64 1.22
N THR A 29 8.42 -6.95 1.36
CA THR A 29 7.32 -6.98 0.39
C THR A 29 7.77 -6.52 -1.00
N TYR A 30 8.53 -5.42 -1.10
CA TYR A 30 9.07 -5.01 -2.40
C TYR A 30 10.03 -6.04 -2.99
N GLN A 31 10.91 -6.63 -2.16
CA GLN A 31 11.84 -7.65 -2.60
C GLN A 31 11.14 -8.92 -3.10
N SER A 32 10.03 -9.35 -2.49
CA SER A 32 9.28 -10.51 -2.98
C SER A 32 8.71 -10.25 -4.37
N PHE A 33 8.17 -9.06 -4.64
CA PHE A 33 7.75 -8.69 -6.00
C PHE A 33 8.90 -8.70 -7.01
N VAL A 34 10.09 -8.22 -6.62
CA VAL A 34 11.28 -8.26 -7.48
C VAL A 34 11.68 -9.70 -7.78
N ALA A 35 11.64 -10.58 -6.78
CA ALA A 35 11.94 -12.00 -6.93
C ALA A 35 10.93 -12.68 -7.88
N THR A 36 9.62 -12.44 -7.70
CA THR A 36 8.57 -12.98 -8.58
C THR A 36 8.67 -12.45 -10.02
N ALA A 37 8.98 -11.16 -10.21
CA ALA A 37 9.14 -10.57 -11.53
C ALA A 37 10.47 -10.96 -12.19
N GLY A 38 11.46 -11.39 -11.41
CA GLY A 38 12.83 -11.68 -11.83
C GLY A 38 13.68 -10.44 -12.15
N SER A 39 13.14 -9.22 -12.04
CA SER A 39 13.90 -7.98 -12.24
C SER A 39 13.12 -6.76 -11.77
N HIS A 40 13.84 -5.78 -11.21
CA HIS A 40 13.31 -4.45 -10.90
C HIS A 40 12.71 -3.74 -12.12
N ARG A 41 13.29 -3.92 -13.31
CA ARG A 41 12.84 -3.25 -14.55
C ARG A 41 11.47 -3.72 -15.04
N LYS A 42 11.02 -4.90 -14.58
CA LYS A 42 9.72 -5.47 -14.92
C LYS A 42 8.60 -4.97 -14.00
N LEU A 43 8.94 -4.35 -12.87
CA LEU A 43 7.94 -3.78 -11.97
C LEU A 43 7.49 -2.40 -12.45
N SER A 44 6.19 -2.15 -12.32
CA SER A 44 5.57 -0.88 -12.65
C SER A 44 5.68 0.19 -11.56
N PHE A 45 6.26 -0.16 -10.41
CA PHE A 45 6.33 0.63 -9.19
C PHE A 45 7.65 0.38 -8.46
N ILE A 46 8.01 1.29 -7.56
CA ILE A 46 9.22 1.22 -6.75
C ILE A 46 8.89 1.01 -5.27
N LYS A 47 9.90 0.70 -4.46
CA LYS A 47 9.78 0.52 -3.00
C LYS A 47 9.09 1.70 -2.30
N LYS A 48 9.31 2.92 -2.80
CA LYS A 48 8.68 4.14 -2.28
C LYS A 48 7.16 4.10 -2.44
N ASP A 49 6.67 3.53 -3.53
CA ASP A 49 5.23 3.46 -3.81
C ASP A 49 4.51 2.50 -2.85
N VAL A 50 5.17 1.39 -2.48
CA VAL A 50 4.67 0.46 -1.44
C VAL A 50 4.52 1.18 -0.10
N ARG A 51 5.54 1.95 0.29
CA ARG A 51 5.48 2.76 1.53
C ARG A 51 4.38 3.81 1.47
N ASN A 52 4.30 4.55 0.36
CA ASN A 52 3.29 5.58 0.17
C ASN A 52 1.87 4.98 0.24
N TYR A 53 1.67 3.80 -0.35
CA TYR A 53 0.38 3.11 -0.31
C TYR A 53 -0.04 2.74 1.11
N ILE A 54 0.87 2.13 1.88
CA ILE A 54 0.62 1.76 3.28
C ILE A 54 0.33 3.02 4.11
N THR A 55 1.17 4.05 4.04
CA THR A 55 0.96 5.30 4.79
C THR A 55 -0.37 5.98 4.42
N ARG A 56 -0.76 5.98 3.14
CA ARG A 56 -2.04 6.54 2.72
C ARG A 56 -3.22 5.71 3.22
N LYS A 57 -3.12 4.38 3.20
CA LYS A 57 -4.15 3.50 3.75
C LYS A 57 -4.31 3.67 5.25
N VAL A 58 -3.21 3.73 6.01
CA VAL A 58 -3.24 3.98 7.46
C VAL A 58 -3.95 5.30 7.78
N ARG A 59 -3.68 6.36 7.01
CA ARG A 59 -4.39 7.64 7.15
C ARG A 59 -5.88 7.54 6.82
N ASN A 60 -6.23 6.86 5.71
CA ASN A 60 -7.62 6.68 5.32
C ASN A 60 -8.41 5.82 6.33
N VAL A 61 -7.77 4.85 6.99
CA VAL A 61 -8.41 4.06 8.05
C VAL A 61 -8.63 4.92 9.29
N SER A 62 -7.66 5.75 9.68
CA SER A 62 -7.83 6.72 10.77
C SER A 62 -9.02 7.66 10.52
N GLU A 63 -9.10 8.28 9.33
CA GLU A 63 -10.22 9.17 8.99
C GLU A 63 -11.59 8.46 9.00
N GLN A 64 -11.64 7.15 8.72
CA GLN A 64 -12.88 6.37 8.74
C GLN A 64 -13.30 5.94 10.15
N ASP A 65 -12.33 5.67 11.05
CA ASP A 65 -12.60 5.43 12.46
C ASP A 65 -13.00 6.73 13.19
N ASP A 66 -12.32 7.85 12.89
CA ASP A 66 -12.66 9.18 13.44
C ASP A 66 -14.06 9.67 13.00
N ALA A 67 -14.47 9.34 11.76
CA ALA A 67 -15.80 9.69 11.25
C ALA A 67 -16.94 8.85 11.87
N LYS A 68 -16.63 7.70 12.49
CA LYS A 68 -17.62 6.89 13.21
C LYS A 68 -17.92 7.42 14.61
N GLU A 69 -16.99 8.15 15.22
CA GLU A 69 -17.13 8.63 16.60
C GLU A 69 -18.00 9.90 16.70
N LEU A 70 -18.14 10.67 15.61
CA LEU A 70 -18.94 11.90 15.56
C LEU A 70 -20.44 11.71 15.25
N GLY A 71 -20.91 10.46 15.12
CA GLY A 71 -22.32 10.14 14.83
C GLY A 71 -23.20 9.88 16.07
N SER A 72 -22.66 9.99 17.28
CA SER A 72 -23.32 9.57 18.52
C SER A 72 -23.11 10.59 19.64
N THR A 73 -23.57 11.83 19.46
CA THR A 73 -23.88 12.72 20.58
C THR A 73 -25.32 13.19 20.42
N TYR A 74 -26.15 12.76 21.38
CA TYR A 74 -27.58 13.10 21.54
C TYR A 74 -27.82 14.60 21.63
#